data_AF-A0A7Y2F774-F1
#
_entry.id   AF-A0A7Y2F774-F1
#
_cell.length_a   1.000
_cell.length_b   1.000
_cell.length_c   1.000
_cell.angle_alpha   90.00
_cell.angle_beta   90.00
_cell.angle_gamma   90.00
#
_symmetry.space_group_name_H-M   'P 1'
#
loop_
_entity.id
_entity.type
_entity.pdbx_description
1 polymer ?
#
loop_
_entity_poly.entity_id
_entity_poly.type
_entity_poly.pdbx_seq_one_letter_code
_entity_poly.pdbx_strand_id
1 'polypeptide(L)'
;VWLFDLLNRQLDELRLPESPLSFAVADPNVVIDETEDNDLDDVHFWMERLLEKPQTISLEEMVPDHKWDDVWDSLSSEQQRDQLAKLLQELPKHQRQTLMLKDAYGFETFEIVRALGRSTEDVEDDLSEARQTIRRGLAELVT
;
A
#
# COMPACT_ATOMS: atom_id res chain seq x y z
N VAL A 1 24.56 -4.30 11.29
CA VAL A 1 25.65 -4.45 10.28
C VAL A 1 25.48 -5.71 9.44
N TRP A 2 25.05 -6.85 9.99
CA TRP A 2 24.87 -8.11 9.25
C TRP A 2 23.84 -8.09 8.11
N LEU A 3 22.79 -7.27 8.22
CA LEU A 3 21.76 -7.13 7.17
C LEU A 3 22.33 -6.55 5.85
N PHE A 4 23.37 -5.72 5.97
CA PHE A 4 24.02 -5.06 4.85
C PHE A 4 24.87 -6.05 4.03
N ASP A 5 25.53 -7.01 4.70
CA ASP A 5 26.30 -8.08 4.03
C ASP A 5 25.39 -9.07 3.30
N LEU A 6 24.21 -9.36 3.86
CA LEU A 6 23.22 -10.22 3.20
C LEU A 6 22.66 -9.56 1.93
N LEU A 7 22.42 -8.25 1.98
CA LEU A 7 21.93 -7.45 0.85
C LEU A 7 22.97 -7.35 -0.28
N ASN A 8 24.24 -7.06 0.05
CA ASN A 8 25.29 -6.97 -0.96
C ASN A 8 25.51 -8.29 -1.70
N ARG A 9 25.42 -9.42 -0.98
CA ARG A 9 25.59 -10.75 -1.58
C ARG A 9 24.50 -11.10 -2.60
N GLN A 10 23.26 -10.65 -2.37
CA GLN A 10 22.14 -10.83 -3.30
C GLN A 10 22.20 -9.87 -4.49
N LEU A 11 22.76 -8.67 -4.30
CA LEU A 11 22.93 -7.66 -5.35
C LEU A 11 24.01 -8.07 -6.38
N ASP A 12 25.09 -8.69 -5.90
CA ASP A 12 26.16 -9.19 -6.77
C ASP A 12 25.70 -10.38 -7.64
N GLU A 13 24.75 -11.20 -7.17
CA GLU A 13 24.15 -12.30 -7.94
C GLU A 13 23.26 -11.83 -9.10
N LEU A 14 22.67 -10.63 -9.01
CA LEU A 14 21.75 -10.08 -10.03
C LEU A 14 22.42 -9.18 -11.06
N ARG A 15 23.71 -8.87 -10.89
CA ARG A 15 24.52 -8.07 -11.82
C ARG A 15 25.15 -8.95 -12.91
N LEU A 16 24.33 -9.57 -13.76
CA LEU A 16 24.76 -9.99 -15.10
C LEU A 16 24.14 -9.05 -16.15
N PRO A 17 24.90 -8.64 -17.19
CA PRO A 17 24.55 -7.48 -17.99
C PRO A 17 23.56 -7.85 -19.09
N GLU A 18 22.31 -7.40 -18.98
CA GLU A 18 21.34 -7.53 -20.08
C GLU A 18 21.28 -6.25 -20.93
N SER A 19 21.45 -6.48 -22.23
CA SER A 19 21.54 -5.54 -23.35
C SER A 19 20.32 -4.62 -23.51
N PRO A 20 20.48 -3.43 -24.15
CA PRO A 20 19.41 -2.44 -24.23
C PRO A 20 18.28 -2.83 -25.19
N LEU A 21 17.04 -2.76 -24.68
CA LEU A 21 15.79 -2.89 -25.43
C LEU A 21 15.51 -1.61 -26.25
N SER A 22 15.20 -1.80 -27.53
CA SER A 22 14.79 -0.76 -28.49
C SER A 22 13.26 -0.71 -28.57
N PHE A 23 12.65 0.47 -28.46
CA PHE A 23 11.21 0.67 -28.61
C PHE A 23 10.90 1.38 -29.94
N ALA A 24 10.02 0.80 -30.75
CA ALA A 24 9.43 1.43 -31.94
C ALA A 24 8.00 1.92 -31.62
N VAL A 25 7.66 3.07 -32.21
CA VAL A 25 6.48 3.92 -31.98
C VAL A 25 5.19 3.36 -32.62
N ALA A 26 4.02 3.60 -32.01
CA ALA A 26 2.69 3.33 -32.59
C ALA A 26 1.86 4.63 -32.78
N ASP A 27 1.07 4.62 -33.86
CA ASP A 27 0.39 5.68 -34.62
C ASP A 27 -0.78 6.42 -33.90
N PRO A 28 -1.07 7.72 -34.16
CA PRO A 28 -2.07 8.51 -33.44
C PRO A 28 -3.35 8.78 -34.26
N ASN A 29 -4.17 7.76 -34.53
CA ASN A 29 -5.47 8.00 -35.20
C ASN A 29 -6.61 7.19 -34.57
N VAL A 30 -7.19 7.72 -33.50
CA VAL A 30 -8.47 7.26 -32.92
C VAL A 30 -9.40 8.47 -32.87
N VAL A 31 -10.40 8.47 -33.74
CA VAL A 31 -11.52 9.42 -33.76
C VAL A 31 -12.57 8.89 -32.79
N ILE A 32 -12.97 9.69 -31.80
CA ILE A 32 -14.03 9.36 -30.84
C ILE A 32 -15.30 10.09 -31.29
N ASP A 33 -16.32 9.30 -31.60
CA ASP A 33 -17.65 9.74 -32.05
C ASP A 33 -18.56 9.98 -30.83
N GLU A 34 -19.26 11.12 -30.83
CA GLU A 34 -20.16 11.57 -29.77
C GLU A 34 -21.58 11.02 -29.99
N THR A 35 -22.09 10.18 -29.08
CA THR A 35 -23.51 10.15 -28.68
C THR A 35 -23.68 9.19 -27.50
N GLU A 36 -24.19 9.67 -26.36
CA GLU A 36 -25.32 9.07 -25.61
C GLU A 36 -25.58 9.87 -24.32
N ASP A 37 -26.88 10.07 -24.03
CA ASP A 37 -27.45 10.97 -23.04
C ASP A 37 -26.85 10.79 -21.63
N ASN A 38 -26.25 11.86 -21.12
CA ASN A 38 -25.72 11.96 -19.77
C ASN A 38 -26.77 12.64 -18.87
N ASP A 39 -27.60 11.83 -18.19
CA ASP A 39 -28.47 12.28 -17.08
C ASP A 39 -27.66 12.71 -15.81
N LEU A 40 -26.35 12.97 -15.95
CA LEU A 40 -25.44 13.38 -14.87
C LEU A 40 -25.53 14.88 -14.53
N ASP A 41 -26.22 15.68 -15.34
CA ASP A 41 -26.36 17.13 -15.16
C ASP A 41 -27.58 17.55 -14.30
N ASP A 42 -28.37 16.59 -13.79
CA ASP A 42 -29.53 16.93 -12.96
C ASP A 42 -29.10 17.34 -11.55
N VAL A 43 -28.82 18.63 -11.39
CA VAL A 43 -28.55 19.33 -10.12
C VAL A 43 -29.60 18.97 -9.04
N HIS A 44 -30.81 18.60 -9.45
CA HIS A 44 -31.89 18.25 -8.54
C HIS A 44 -31.62 16.96 -7.77
N PHE A 45 -30.98 15.97 -8.41
CA PHE A 45 -30.57 14.71 -7.81
C PHE A 45 -29.52 14.92 -6.70
N TRP A 46 -28.54 15.80 -6.94
CA TRP A 46 -27.53 16.14 -5.93
C TRP A 46 -28.12 16.91 -4.74
N MET A 47 -29.08 17.81 -4.98
CA MET A 47 -29.73 18.55 -3.89
C MET A 47 -30.56 17.64 -2.99
N GLU A 48 -31.34 16.72 -3.57
CA GLU A 48 -32.19 15.81 -2.78
C GLU A 48 -31.36 14.87 -1.91
N ARG A 49 -30.23 14.36 -2.44
CA ARG A 49 -29.29 13.51 -1.70
C ARG A 49 -28.51 14.24 -0.60
N LEU A 50 -28.22 15.53 -0.77
CA LEU A 50 -27.59 16.37 0.26
C LEU A 50 -28.54 16.76 1.39
N LEU A 51 -29.85 16.80 1.12
CA LEU A 51 -30.92 17.14 2.07
C LEU A 51 -31.45 15.92 2.84
N GLU A 52 -31.18 14.69 2.38
CA GLU A 52 -31.34 13.50 3.19
C GLU A 52 -30.42 13.60 4.42
N LYS A 53 -31.04 13.63 5.60
CA LYS A 53 -30.35 13.83 6.88
C LYS A 53 -29.13 12.90 6.96
N PRO A 54 -27.90 13.44 7.04
CA PRO A 54 -26.73 12.60 7.18
C PRO A 54 -26.94 11.79 8.46
N GLN A 55 -26.86 10.47 8.34
CA GLN A 55 -26.80 9.61 9.51
C GLN A 55 -25.61 10.13 10.33
N THR A 56 -25.90 10.70 11.49
CA THR A 56 -24.88 11.23 12.39
C THR A 56 -24.18 10.05 13.01
N ILE A 57 -23.24 9.45 12.27
CA ILE A 57 -22.31 8.48 12.83
C ILE A 57 -21.46 9.27 13.81
N SER A 58 -21.55 8.93 15.10
CA SER A 58 -20.72 9.58 16.10
C SER A 58 -19.26 9.21 15.83
N LEU A 59 -18.37 10.21 15.86
CA LEU A 59 -16.93 10.01 15.74
C LEU A 59 -16.40 8.99 16.75
N GLU A 60 -17.04 8.89 17.92
CA GLU A 60 -16.73 7.92 18.97
C GLU A 60 -17.00 6.46 18.54
N GLU A 61 -17.95 6.25 17.62
CA GLU A 61 -18.33 4.93 17.10
C GLU A 61 -17.41 4.47 15.94
N MET A 62 -16.61 5.39 15.38
CA MET A 62 -15.60 5.10 14.36
C MET A 62 -14.20 4.85 14.92
N VAL A 63 -13.96 5.05 16.22
CA VAL A 63 -12.67 4.74 16.83
C VAL A 63 -12.63 3.23 17.13
N PRO A 64 -11.75 2.44 16.50
CA PRO A 64 -11.58 1.05 16.87
C PRO A 64 -11.20 0.98 18.35
N ASP A 65 -11.91 0.17 19.14
CA ASP A 65 -11.57 -0.15 20.52
C ASP A 65 -10.05 -0.41 20.61
N HIS A 66 -9.29 0.49 21.26
CA HIS A 66 -7.82 0.49 21.38
C HIS A 66 -7.26 -0.66 22.24
N LYS A 67 -7.96 -1.80 22.34
CA LYS A 67 -7.57 -2.95 23.16
C LYS A 67 -6.29 -3.65 22.66
N TRP A 68 -5.86 -3.35 21.45
CA TRP A 68 -4.66 -3.92 20.83
C TRP A 68 -3.37 -3.29 21.36
N ASP A 69 -3.38 -1.99 21.69
CA ASP A 69 -2.22 -1.33 22.29
C ASP A 69 -1.85 -1.98 23.63
N ASP A 70 -2.85 -2.32 24.46
CA ASP A 70 -2.62 -2.96 25.76
C ASP A 70 -1.95 -4.35 25.65
N VAL A 71 -2.38 -5.18 24.70
CA VAL A 71 -1.80 -6.52 24.50
C VAL A 71 -0.41 -6.39 23.88
N TRP A 72 -0.26 -5.53 22.88
CA TRP A 72 1.01 -5.30 22.22
C TRP A 72 2.06 -4.75 23.20
N ASP A 73 1.70 -3.78 24.02
CA ASP A 73 2.59 -3.16 25.01
C ASP A 73 2.90 -4.09 26.19
N SER A 74 2.06 -5.10 26.44
CA SER A 74 2.34 -6.14 27.44
C SER A 74 3.41 -7.15 26.99
N LEU A 75 3.67 -7.26 25.68
CA LEU A 75 4.71 -8.13 25.14
C LEU A 75 6.10 -7.54 25.40
N SER A 76 7.07 -8.41 25.69
CA SER A 76 8.47 -7.99 25.70
C SER A 76 8.91 -7.54 24.31
N SER A 77 9.92 -6.66 24.23
CA SER A 77 10.45 -6.20 22.95
C SER A 77 10.97 -7.34 22.06
N GLU A 78 11.41 -8.46 22.63
CA GLU A 78 11.79 -9.66 21.87
C GLU A 78 10.58 -10.34 21.25
N GLN A 79 9.49 -10.51 22.01
CA GLN A 79 8.24 -11.08 21.51
C GLN A 79 7.57 -10.18 20.46
N GLN A 80 7.57 -8.86 20.66
CA GLN A 80 7.08 -7.90 19.65
C GLN A 80 7.86 -8.05 18.33
N ARG A 81 9.19 -8.16 18.41
CA ARG A 81 10.05 -8.33 17.23
C ARG A 81 9.79 -9.66 16.52
N ASP A 82 9.69 -10.75 17.26
CA ASP A 82 9.39 -12.06 16.69
C ASP A 82 8.02 -12.08 16.01
N GLN A 83 7.03 -11.43 16.62
CA GLN A 83 5.69 -11.41 16.10
C GLN A 83 5.58 -10.53 14.85
N LEU A 84 6.20 -9.35 14.87
CA LEU A 84 6.31 -8.50 13.68
C LEU A 84 7.10 -9.20 12.56
N ALA A 85 8.17 -9.93 12.89
CA ALA A 85 8.94 -10.69 11.91
C ALA A 85 8.11 -11.78 11.22
N LYS A 86 7.22 -12.47 11.96
CA LYS A 86 6.28 -13.45 11.39
C LYS A 86 5.30 -12.78 10.43
N LEU A 87 4.66 -11.69 10.85
CA LEU A 87 3.72 -10.95 10.00
C LEU A 87 4.39 -10.41 8.73
N LEU A 88 5.63 -9.94 8.84
CA LEU A 88 6.40 -9.51 7.67
C LEU A 88 6.78 -10.66 6.73
N GLN A 89 6.94 -11.88 7.25
CA GLN A 89 7.23 -13.06 6.42
C GLN A 89 6.02 -13.52 5.61
N GLU A 90 4.81 -13.31 6.12
CA GLU A 90 3.54 -13.62 5.43
C GLU A 90 3.28 -12.70 4.25
N LEU A 91 3.85 -11.49 4.26
CA LEU A 91 3.73 -10.55 3.15
C LEU A 91 4.47 -11.03 1.90
N PRO A 92 3.87 -10.85 0.70
CA PRO A 92 4.56 -10.95 -0.58
C PRO A 92 5.84 -10.12 -0.60
N LYS A 93 6.84 -10.59 -1.36
CA LYS A 93 8.17 -9.97 -1.41
C LYS A 93 8.12 -8.49 -1.81
N HIS A 94 7.31 -8.16 -2.82
CA HIS A 94 7.16 -6.79 -3.32
C HIS A 94 6.55 -5.88 -2.26
N GLN A 95 5.44 -6.27 -1.64
CA GLN A 95 4.80 -5.55 -0.53
C GLN A 95 5.75 -5.29 0.64
N ARG A 96 6.51 -6.32 1.03
CA ARG A 96 7.52 -6.20 2.09
C ARG A 96 8.62 -5.21 1.73
N GLN A 97 9.13 -5.25 0.49
CA GLN A 97 10.15 -4.32 0.02
C GLN A 97 9.63 -2.88 0.01
N THR A 98 8.43 -2.67 -0.53
CA THR A 98 7.76 -1.37 -0.59
C THR A 98 7.54 -0.81 0.82
N LEU A 99 7.04 -1.63 1.74
CA LEU A 99 6.82 -1.24 3.14
C LEU A 99 8.14 -0.91 3.86
N MET A 100 9.19 -1.70 3.66
CA MET A 100 10.50 -1.44 4.27
C MET A 100 11.10 -0.13 3.79
N LEU A 101 11.06 0.13 2.47
CA LEU A 101 11.55 1.39 1.92
C LEU A 101 10.80 2.58 2.51
N LYS A 102 9.46 2.48 2.62
CA LYS A 102 8.64 3.56 3.16
C LYS A 102 8.84 3.77 4.67
N ASP A 103 8.62 2.73 5.45
CA ASP A 103 8.46 2.87 6.91
C ASP A 103 9.77 2.66 7.68
N ALA A 104 10.72 1.86 7.17
CA ALA A 104 12.01 1.64 7.84
C ALA A 104 13.11 2.59 7.36
N TYR A 105 13.12 2.92 6.07
CA TYR A 105 14.14 3.79 5.47
C TYR A 105 13.66 5.22 5.19
N GLY A 106 12.36 5.50 5.31
CA GLY A 106 11.80 6.84 5.16
C GLY A 106 11.77 7.35 3.71
N PHE A 107 11.81 6.47 2.71
CA PHE A 107 11.71 6.88 1.32
C PHE A 107 10.31 7.40 0.99
N GLU A 108 10.25 8.42 0.14
CA GLU A 108 8.98 8.89 -0.38
C GLU A 108 8.44 8.00 -1.50
N THR A 109 7.12 8.01 -1.71
CA THR A 109 6.45 7.13 -2.68
C THR A 109 7.07 7.25 -4.07
N PHE A 110 7.35 8.48 -4.52
CA PHE A 110 7.99 8.72 -5.82
C PHE A 110 9.43 8.16 -5.90
N GLU A 111 10.16 8.12 -4.78
CA GLU A 111 11.50 7.55 -4.74
C GLU A 111 11.45 6.03 -4.79
N ILE A 112 10.43 5.43 -4.17
CA ILE A 112 10.16 3.99 -4.18
C ILE A 112 9.77 3.55 -5.60
N VAL A 113 8.84 4.28 -6.25
CA VAL A 113 8.47 4.08 -7.66
C VAL A 113 9.73 4.08 -8.54
N ARG A 114 10.58 5.10 -8.38
CA ARG A 114 11.85 5.19 -9.13
C ARG A 114 12.82 4.05 -8.82
N ALA A 115 12.92 3.64 -7.55
CA ALA A 115 13.84 2.60 -7.12
C ALA A 115 13.41 1.20 -7.57
N LEU A 116 12.10 0.93 -7.58
CA LEU A 116 11.52 -0.37 -7.94
C LEU A 116 11.10 -0.46 -9.40
N GLY A 117 11.04 0.66 -10.13
CA GLY A 117 10.62 0.70 -11.54
C GLY A 117 9.14 0.33 -11.74
N ARG A 118 8.30 0.59 -10.74
CA ARG A 118 6.85 0.30 -10.75
C ARG A 118 6.01 1.56 -10.90
N SER A 119 4.72 1.41 -11.17
CA SER A 119 3.78 2.53 -11.19
C SER A 119 3.56 3.09 -9.77
N THR A 120 3.07 4.32 -9.66
CA THR A 120 2.68 4.90 -8.36
C THR A 120 1.51 4.13 -7.73
N GLU A 121 0.52 3.77 -8.55
CA GLU A 121 -0.67 3.01 -8.14
C GLU A 121 -0.27 1.67 -7.52
N ASP A 122 0.58 0.89 -8.20
CA ASP A 122 1.13 -0.37 -7.71
C ASP A 122 1.80 -0.24 -6.34
N VAL A 123 2.56 0.84 -6.13
CA VAL A 123 3.31 1.09 -4.88
C VAL A 123 2.35 1.47 -3.76
N GLU A 124 1.31 2.25 -4.05
CA GLU A 124 0.29 2.63 -3.08
C GLU A 124 -0.59 1.43 -2.69
N ASP A 125 -0.98 0.62 -3.67
CA ASP A 125 -1.71 -0.63 -3.46
C ASP A 125 -0.91 -1.59 -2.59
N ASP A 126 0.37 -1.83 -2.94
CA ASP A 126 1.29 -2.63 -2.15
C ASP A 126 1.37 -2.17 -0.69
N LEU A 127 1.48 -0.85 -0.45
CA LEU A 127 1.55 -0.28 0.89
C LEU A 127 0.23 -0.45 1.64
N SER A 128 -0.89 -0.25 0.96
CA SER A 128 -2.21 -0.36 1.55
C SER A 128 -2.50 -1.81 1.99
N GLU A 129 -2.23 -2.78 1.11
CA GLU A 129 -2.41 -4.21 1.37
C GLU A 129 -1.45 -4.71 2.45
N ALA A 130 -0.19 -4.28 2.41
CA ALA A 130 0.80 -4.65 3.41
C ALA A 130 0.38 -4.19 4.82
N ARG A 131 -0.05 -2.92 4.93
CA ARG A 131 -0.51 -2.35 6.20
C ARG A 131 -1.80 -3.00 6.68
N GLN A 132 -2.73 -3.30 5.77
CA GLN A 132 -3.97 -3.99 6.14
C GLN A 132 -3.70 -5.40 6.66
N THR A 133 -2.78 -6.14 6.02
CA THR A 133 -2.38 -7.48 6.43
C THR A 133 -1.74 -7.46 7.82
N ILE A 134 -0.80 -6.53 8.08
CA ILE A 134 -0.19 -6.38 9.40
C ILE A 134 -1.25 -6.02 10.45
N ARG A 135 -2.13 -5.06 10.18
CA ARG A 135 -3.21 -4.69 11.13
C ARG A 135 -4.11 -5.87 11.45
N ARG A 136 -4.48 -6.67 10.46
CA ARG A 136 -5.30 -7.87 10.66
C ARG A 136 -4.57 -8.89 11.53
N GLY A 137 -3.32 -9.19 11.21
CA GLY A 137 -2.52 -10.12 12.00
C GLY A 137 -2.25 -9.65 13.43
N LEU A 138 -2.16 -8.33 13.65
CA LEU A 138 -2.11 -7.75 15.00
C LEU A 138 -3.45 -7.87 15.73
N ALA A 139 -4.58 -7.66 15.06
CA ALA A 139 -5.90 -7.81 15.65
C ALA A 139 -6.20 -9.27 16.04
N GLU A 140 -5.72 -10.23 15.26
CA GLU A 140 -5.85 -11.67 15.55
C GLU A 140 -5.08 -12.09 16.81
N LEU A 141 -4.04 -11.36 17.22
CA LEU A 141 -3.31 -11.66 18.47
C LEU A 141 -4.07 -11.27 19.73
N VAL A 142 -5.08 -10.41 19.60
CA VAL A 142 -5.88 -9.87 20.71
C VAL A 142 -7.14 -10.72 20.95
N THR A 143 -7.48 -11.61 20.00
CA THR A 143 -8.70 -12.45 20.03
C THR A 143 -8.39 -13.82 20.62
#